data_AF-A0A9Q9IM13-F1
#
_entry.id   AF-A0A9Q9IM13-F1
#
_cell.length_a   1.000
_cell.length_b   1.000
_cell.length_c   1.000
_cell.angle_alpha   90.00
_cell.angle_beta   90.00
_cell.angle_gamma   90.00
#
_symmetry.space_group_name_H-M   'P 1'
#
loop_
_entity.id
_entity.type
_entity.pdbx_description
1 polymer ?
#
loop_
_entity_poly.entity_id
_entity_poly.type
_entity_poly.pdbx_seq_one_letter_code
_entity_poly.pdbx_strand_id
1 'polypeptide(L)'
;MLRLLAEGCDYDEAGHRLRIPLGQAYLIATGVPADGGDTVTCAQRDRPGMLRSSSQRLVNPNHSNPTAREDVHAWIRWRVQTDPQMRDTARHRVGADAEGD
;
A
#
# COMPACT_ATOMS: atom_id res chain seq x y z
N MET A 1 -13.56 -16.36 -13.25
CA MET A 1 -12.65 -15.98 -12.15
C MET A 1 -12.87 -16.81 -10.89
N LEU A 2 -14.01 -16.68 -10.20
CA LEU A 2 -14.27 -17.43 -8.94
C LEU A 2 -14.06 -18.95 -9.05
N ARG A 3 -14.36 -19.56 -10.21
CA ARG A 3 -14.05 -20.97 -10.49
C ARG A 3 -12.54 -21.28 -10.38
N LEU A 4 -11.67 -20.44 -10.95
CA LEU A 4 -10.21 -20.64 -10.87
C LEU A 4 -9.70 -20.53 -9.43
N LEU A 5 -10.25 -19.59 -8.66
CA LEU A 5 -9.93 -19.47 -7.23
C LEU A 5 -10.40 -20.69 -6.43
N ALA A 6 -11.58 -21.23 -6.76
CA ALA A 6 -12.10 -22.45 -6.14
C ALA A 6 -11.30 -23.70 -6.51
N GLU A 7 -10.64 -23.70 -7.66
CA GLU A 7 -9.71 -24.75 -8.11
C GLU A 7 -8.32 -24.62 -7.45
N GLY A 8 -8.10 -23.59 -6.63
CA GLY A 8 -6.86 -23.36 -5.88
C GLY A 8 -5.85 -22.43 -6.55
N CYS A 9 -6.15 -21.88 -7.73
CA CYS A 9 -5.30 -20.86 -8.35
C CYS A 9 -5.37 -19.57 -7.53
N ASP A 10 -4.23 -18.91 -7.37
CA ASP A 10 -4.19 -17.55 -6.85
C ASP A 10 -4.47 -16.52 -7.97
N TYR A 11 -4.53 -15.24 -7.59
CA TYR A 11 -4.79 -14.17 -8.57
C TYR A 11 -3.67 -14.02 -9.60
N ASP A 12 -2.44 -14.37 -9.25
CA ASP A 12 -1.26 -14.32 -10.13
C ASP A 12 -1.43 -15.35 -11.26
N GLU A 13 -1.64 -16.61 -10.88
CA GLU A 13 -1.86 -17.72 -11.79
C GLU A 13 -3.13 -17.53 -12.62
N ALA A 14 -4.22 -17.07 -12.01
CA ALA A 14 -5.47 -16.80 -12.73
C ALA A 14 -5.33 -15.65 -13.74
N GLY A 15 -4.63 -14.56 -13.38
CA GLY A 15 -4.37 -13.42 -14.26
C GLY A 15 -3.48 -13.81 -15.44
N HIS A 16 -2.41 -14.57 -15.19
CA HIS A 16 -1.53 -15.10 -16.23
C HIS A 16 -2.27 -16.04 -17.20
N ARG A 17 -3.06 -16.98 -16.66
CA ARG A 17 -3.82 -17.95 -17.46
C ARG A 17 -4.88 -17.28 -18.34
N LEU A 18 -5.53 -16.24 -17.82
CA LEU A 18 -6.56 -15.49 -18.55
C LEU A 18 -5.99 -14.33 -19.38
N ARG A 19 -4.69 -14.04 -19.27
CA ARG A 19 -4.00 -12.90 -19.91
C ARG A 19 -4.68 -11.56 -19.64
N ILE A 20 -5.08 -11.35 -18.39
CA ILE A 20 -5.66 -10.08 -17.91
C ILE A 20 -4.82 -9.53 -16.75
N PRO A 21 -4.80 -8.19 -16.56
CA PRO A 21 -4.17 -7.58 -15.40
C PRO A 21 -4.71 -8.13 -14.07
N LEU A 22 -3.84 -8.31 -13.08
CA LEU A 22 -4.20 -8.89 -11.77
C LEU A 22 -5.29 -8.08 -11.05
N GLY A 23 -5.19 -6.75 -11.06
CA GLY A 23 -6.23 -5.88 -10.52
C GLY A 23 -7.58 -6.02 -11.22
N GLN A 24 -7.58 -6.23 -12.55
CA GLN A 24 -8.81 -6.49 -13.31
C GLN A 24 -9.39 -7.86 -12.96
N ALA A 25 -8.52 -8.86 -12.79
CA ALA A 25 -8.85 -10.19 -12.31
C ALA A 25 -9.57 -10.12 -10.94
N TYR A 26 -9.04 -9.34 -10.00
CA TYR A 26 -9.65 -9.10 -8.68
C TYR A 26 -11.00 -8.38 -8.76
N LEU A 27 -11.09 -7.34 -9.60
CA LEU A 27 -12.33 -6.60 -9.82
C LEU A 27 -13.44 -7.52 -10.37
N ILE A 28 -13.11 -8.41 -11.30
CA ILE A 28 -14.06 -9.40 -11.85
C ILE A 28 -14.52 -10.40 -10.77
N ALA A 29 -13.64 -10.79 -9.86
CA ALA A 29 -13.98 -11.74 -8.79
C ALA A 29 -14.90 -11.14 -7.73
N THR A 30 -14.60 -9.92 -7.30
CA THR A 30 -15.13 -9.33 -6.06
C THR A 30 -16.13 -8.19 -6.32
N GLY A 31 -16.11 -7.60 -7.51
CA GLY A 31 -16.80 -6.36 -7.82
C GLY A 31 -16.23 -5.15 -7.07
N VAL A 32 -14.99 -5.24 -6.58
CA VAL A 32 -14.29 -4.19 -5.81
C VAL A 32 -12.94 -3.89 -6.49
N PRO A 33 -12.56 -2.60 -6.67
CA PRO A 33 -11.27 -2.26 -7.25
C PRO A 33 -10.12 -2.67 -6.32
N ALA A 34 -9.03 -3.15 -6.91
CA ALA A 34 -7.88 -3.65 -6.17
C ALA A 34 -6.95 -2.55 -5.61
N ASP A 35 -7.09 -1.31 -6.07
CA ASP A 35 -6.28 -0.14 -5.68
C ASP A 35 -6.56 0.39 -4.26
N GLY A 36 -7.62 -0.10 -3.62
CA GLY A 36 -8.02 0.38 -2.30
C GLY A 36 -8.46 1.85 -2.30
N GLY A 37 -8.82 2.41 -3.47
CA GLY A 37 -9.39 3.75 -3.58
C GLY A 37 -10.81 3.84 -3.01
N ASP A 38 -11.51 2.70 -2.93
CA ASP A 38 -12.83 2.59 -2.33
C ASP A 38 -12.79 2.10 -0.88
N THR A 39 -13.68 2.66 -0.06
CA THR A 39 -13.94 2.14 1.29
C THR A 39 -14.76 0.86 1.18
N VAL A 40 -14.14 -0.28 1.46
CA VAL A 40 -14.81 -1.58 1.45
C VAL A 40 -15.78 -1.67 2.64
N THR A 41 -17.08 -1.75 2.36
CA THR A 41 -18.13 -1.96 3.38
C THR A 41 -17.99 -3.33 4.03
N CYS A 42 -18.56 -3.53 5.23
CA CYS A 42 -18.56 -4.83 5.89
C CYS A 42 -19.18 -5.93 5.01
N ALA A 43 -20.28 -5.63 4.31
CA ALA A 43 -20.93 -6.58 3.39
C ALA A 43 -20.06 -6.93 2.17
N GLN A 44 -19.20 -6.01 1.70
CA GLN A 44 -18.26 -6.31 0.61
C GLN A 44 -17.07 -7.16 1.08
N ARG A 45 -16.67 -7.04 2.35
CA ARG A 45 -15.55 -7.80 2.93
C ARG A 45 -15.80 -9.31 2.94
N ASP A 46 -17.05 -9.72 3.05
CA ASP A 46 -17.45 -11.13 3.09
C ASP A 46 -17.67 -11.75 1.70
N ARG A 47 -17.42 -11.00 0.63
CA ARG A 47 -17.61 -11.51 -0.74
C ARG A 47 -16.60 -12.61 -1.08
N PRO A 48 -17.01 -13.64 -1.84
CA PRO A 48 -16.09 -14.65 -2.36
C PRO A 48 -14.95 -14.02 -3.17
N GLY A 49 -13.73 -14.53 -2.98
CA GLY A 49 -12.53 -14.03 -3.66
C GLY A 49 -11.89 -12.80 -3.00
N MET A 50 -12.46 -12.23 -1.94
CA MET A 50 -11.80 -11.15 -1.20
C MET A 50 -10.46 -11.60 -0.61
N LEU A 51 -9.41 -10.83 -0.86
CA LEU A 51 -8.12 -11.05 -0.22
C LEU A 51 -8.20 -10.62 1.26
N ARG A 52 -7.64 -11.45 2.14
CA ARG A 52 -7.48 -11.12 3.57
C ARG A 52 -6.34 -10.11 3.80
N SER A 53 -5.39 -10.06 2.88
CA SER A 53 -4.27 -9.12 2.83
C SER A 53 -4.53 -7.99 1.83
N SER A 54 -3.61 -7.03 1.72
CA SER A 54 -3.74 -5.89 0.80
C SER A 54 -3.88 -6.33 -0.67
N SER A 55 -5.00 -5.94 -1.30
CA SER A 55 -5.26 -6.10 -2.74
C SER A 55 -4.42 -5.15 -3.59
N GLN A 56 -3.87 -4.09 -3.00
CA GLN A 56 -3.07 -3.09 -3.73
C GLN A 56 -1.85 -3.69 -4.40
N ARG A 57 -1.34 -4.83 -3.89
CA ARG A 57 -0.23 -5.56 -4.54
C ARG A 57 -0.56 -6.08 -5.94
N LEU A 58 -1.85 -6.22 -6.27
CA LEU A 58 -2.33 -6.65 -7.59
C LEU A 58 -2.32 -5.53 -8.63
N VAL A 59 -2.15 -4.27 -8.21
CA VAL A 59 -2.08 -3.12 -9.11
C VAL A 59 -0.79 -2.32 -8.94
N ASN A 60 -0.21 -2.37 -7.74
CA ASN A 60 1.04 -1.74 -7.39
C ASN A 60 2.08 -2.83 -7.14
N PRO A 61 3.17 -2.88 -7.92
CA PRO A 61 4.27 -3.79 -7.64
C PRO A 61 4.88 -3.50 -6.25
N ASN A 62 5.67 -4.45 -5.75
CA ASN A 62 6.23 -4.44 -4.39
C ASN A 62 6.70 -3.04 -3.96
N HIS A 63 6.07 -2.54 -2.90
CA HIS A 63 6.38 -1.24 -2.33
C HIS A 63 7.79 -1.31 -1.72
N SER A 64 8.77 -0.68 -2.35
CA SER A 64 10.04 -0.38 -1.68
C SER A 64 9.82 0.85 -0.80
N ASN A 65 10.13 0.76 0.49
CA ASN A 65 10.06 1.93 1.35
C ASN A 65 11.07 2.98 0.85
N PRO A 66 10.64 4.19 0.44
CA PRO A 66 11.56 5.21 -0.06
C PRO A 66 12.55 5.69 1.01
N THR A 67 12.27 5.51 2.30
CA THR A 67 13.26 5.78 3.38
C THR A 67 14.41 4.77 3.42
N ALA A 68 14.43 3.73 2.58
CA ALA A 68 15.62 2.91 2.41
C ALA A 68 16.63 3.52 1.43
N ARG A 69 16.27 4.58 0.69
CA ARG A 69 17.12 5.15 -0.36
C ARG A 69 17.90 6.37 0.15
N GLU A 70 19.20 6.38 -0.11
CA GLU A 70 20.09 7.44 0.36
C GLU A 70 19.79 8.82 -0.26
N ASP A 71 19.26 8.84 -1.49
CA ASP A 71 18.82 10.08 -2.16
C ASP A 71 17.64 10.74 -1.43
N VAL A 72 16.69 9.93 -0.94
CA VAL A 72 15.56 10.38 -0.12
C VAL A 72 16.05 10.88 1.24
N HIS A 73 17.02 10.19 1.87
CA HIS A 73 17.65 10.67 3.10
C HIS A 73 18.36 12.01 2.92
N ALA A 74 19.12 12.16 1.83
CA ALA A 74 19.80 13.40 1.50
C ALA A 74 18.79 14.54 1.28
N TRP A 75 17.70 14.27 0.57
CA TRP A 75 16.62 15.24 0.37
C TRP A 75 15.90 15.62 1.67
N ILE A 76 15.59 14.65 2.56
CA ILE A 76 14.98 14.95 3.88
C ILE A 76 15.93 15.82 4.72
N ARG A 77 17.22 15.47 4.80
CA ARG A 77 18.22 16.27 5.54
C ARG A 77 18.31 17.69 5.01
N TRP A 78 18.36 17.84 3.69
CA TRP A 78 18.34 19.15 3.04
C TRP A 78 17.07 19.92 3.38
N ARG A 79 15.89 19.28 3.28
CA ARG A 79 14.59 19.92 3.55
C ARG A 79 14.45 20.37 4.99
N VAL A 80 14.86 19.56 5.97
CA VAL A 80 14.88 19.95 7.39
C VAL A 80 15.78 21.18 7.60
N GLN A 81 16.89 21.27 6.87
CA GLN A 81 17.80 22.41 6.96
C GLN A 81 17.30 23.66 6.22
N THR A 82 16.42 23.54 5.23
CA THR A 82 15.97 24.67 4.40
C THR A 82 14.56 25.18 4.74
N ASP A 83 13.69 24.32 5.29
CA ASP A 83 12.30 24.63 5.61
C ASP A 83 12.15 25.19 7.05
N PRO A 84 11.74 26.46 7.22
CA PRO A 84 11.55 27.08 8.54
C PRO A 84 10.56 26.33 9.43
N GLN A 85 9.48 25.79 8.86
CA GLN A 85 8.46 25.06 9.62
C GLN A 85 8.99 23.74 10.18
N MET A 86 9.86 23.05 9.43
CA MET A 86 10.53 21.84 9.90
C MET A 86 11.61 22.12 10.93
N ARG A 87 12.34 23.24 10.81
CA ARG A 87 13.33 23.66 11.82
C ARG A 87 12.69 23.92 13.18
N ASP A 88 11.54 24.58 13.21
CA ASP A 88 10.82 24.86 14.46
C ASP A 88 10.28 23.57 15.10
N THR A 89 9.74 22.66 14.29
CA THR A 89 9.29 21.34 14.76
C THR A 89 10.45 20.50 15.34
N ALA A 90 11.63 20.55 14.72
CA ALA A 90 12.82 19.85 15.22
C ALA A 90 13.31 20.42 16.56
N ARG A 91 13.29 21.74 16.74
CA ARG A 91 13.65 22.42 18.00
C ARG A 91 12.71 22.04 19.14
N HIS A 92 11.41 21.90 18.87
CA HIS A 92 10.43 21.48 19.87
C HIS A 92 10.60 20.02 20.34
N ARG A 93 11.15 19.13 19.51
CA ARG A 93 11.44 17.74 19.93
C ARG A 93 12.68 17.63 20.82
N VAL A 94 13.76 18.34 20.48
CA VAL A 94 15.00 18.33 21.28
C VAL A 94 14.79 18.97 22.66
N GLY A 95 13.87 19.93 22.80
CA GLY A 95 13.48 20.47 24.10
C GLY A 95 12.68 19.51 24.98
N ALA A 96 11.89 18.60 24.38
CA ALA A 96 11.08 17.63 25.12
C ALA A 96 11.90 16.45 25.65
N ASP A 97 13.03 16.12 25.01
CA ASP A 97 13.95 15.06 25.45
C ASP A 97 14.95 15.55 26.53
N ALA A 98 14.96 16.85 26.86
CA ALA A 98 15.88 17.46 27.83
C ALA A 98 15.24 17.75 29.21
N GLU A 99 13.93 17.58 29.37
CA GLU A 99 13.20 17.72 30.65
C GLU A 99 12.64 16.37 31.13
N GLY A 100 13.46 15.31 30.99
CA GLY A 100 13.11 13.95 31.38
C GLY A 100 14.29 13.19 31.97
N ASP A 101 14.97 13.78 32.96
CA ASP A 101 15.80 13.09 33.97
C ASP A 101 15.53 13.72 35.35
#